data_AF-A0A3D1GU18-F1
#
_entry.id   AF-A0A3D1GU18-F1
#
_cell.length_a   1.000
_cell.length_b   1.000
_cell.length_c   1.000
_cell.angle_alpha   90.00
_cell.angle_beta   90.00
_cell.angle_gamma   90.00
#
_symmetry.space_group_name_H-M   'P 1'
#
loop_
_entity.id
_entity.type
_entity.pdbx_description
1 polymer ?
#
loop_
_entity_poly.entity_id
_entity_poly.type
_entity_poly.pdbx_seq_one_letter_code
_entity_poly.pdbx_strand_id
1 'polypeptide(L)' 'MNILYFAWMREHTGCASEQIDLPDSINTVSDLVAHLAGR' A
#
# COMPACT_ATOMS: atom_id res chain seq x y z
N MET A 1 5.76 4.92 5.03
CA MET A 1 6.33 3.92 4.11
C MET A 1 5.97 4.28 2.67
N ASN A 2 6.91 4.13 1.72
CA ASN A 2 6.63 4.36 0.30
C ASN A 2 6.12 3.07 -0.36
N ILE A 3 4.91 3.10 -0.91
CA ILE A 3 4.36 2.00 -1.71
C ILE A 3 4.48 2.36 -3.18
N LEU A 4 5.09 1.46 -3.96
CA LEU A 4 5.25 1.63 -5.39
C LEU A 4 4.21 0.79 -6.12
N TYR A 5 3.49 1.41 -7.05
CA TYR A 5 2.48 0.73 -7.87
C TYR A 5 3.05 0.35 -9.23
N PHE A 6 2.74 -0.86 -9.67
CA PHE A 6 3.26 -1.44 -10.91
C PHE A 6 2.14 -1.90 -11.83
N ALA A 7 2.44 -1.85 -13.13
CA ALA A 7 1.52 -2.22 -14.21
C ALA A 7 0.17 -1.49 -14.08
N TRP A 8 -0.93 -2.23 -14.30
CA TRP A 8 -2.30 -1.74 -14.28
C TRP A 8 -2.69 -1.05 -12.96
N MET A 9 -1.99 -1.35 -11.86
CA MET A 9 -2.28 -0.72 -10.58
C MET A 9 -2.04 0.79 -10.62
N ARG A 10 -1.08 1.28 -11.41
CA ARG A 10 -0.82 2.73 -11.59
C ARG A 10 -1.97 3.47 -12.24
N GLU A 11 -2.66 2.82 -13.17
CA GLU A 11 -3.83 3.38 -13.85
C GLU A 11 -5.05 3.36 -12.92
N HIS A 12 -5.15 2.32 -12.09
CA HIS A 12 -6.22 2.18 -11.11
C HIS A 12 -6.13 3.19 -9.96
N THR A 13 -4.95 3.38 -9.36
CA THR A 13 -4.76 4.37 -8.28
C THR A 13 -4.43 5.78 -8.79
N GLY A 14 -4.11 5.95 -10.08
CA GLY A 14 -3.74 7.24 -10.68
C GLY A 14 -2.36 7.77 -10.28
N CYS A 15 -1.60 7.01 -9.48
CA CYS A 15 -0.30 7.39 -8.95
C CYS A 15 0.71 6.25 -9.13
N ALA A 16 1.98 6.58 -9.36
CA ALA A 16 3.06 5.59 -9.44
C ALA A 16 3.55 5.13 -8.05
N SER A 17 3.31 5.95 -7.03
CA SER A 17 3.67 5.65 -5.65
C SER A 17 2.86 6.50 -4.68
N GLU A 18 2.69 6.02 -3.45
CA GLU A 18 2.10 6.80 -2.36
C GLU A 18 2.88 6.65 -1.05
N GLN A 19 2.85 7.71 -0.24
CA GLN A 19 3.33 7.69 1.14
C GLN A 19 2.17 7.29 2.04
N ILE A 20 2.33 6.15 2.74
CA ILE A 20 1.35 5.66 3.71
C ILE A 20 2.00 5.65 5.09
N ASP A 21 1.36 6.29 6.04
CA ASP A 21 1.66 6.12 7.46
C ASP A 21 1.12 4.78 7.93
N LEU A 22 2.02 3.89 8.35
CA LEU A 22 1.68 2.58 8.87
C LEU A 22 1.72 2.64 10.40
N PRO A 23 0.71 2.11 11.11
CA PRO A 23 0.78 1.98 12.55
C PRO A 23 1.88 0.98 12.97
N ASP A 24 2.46 1.14 14.16
CA ASP A 24 3.51 0.24 14.70
C ASP A 24 3.08 -1.23 14.84
N SER A 25 1.78 -1.50 14.75
CA SER A 25 1.23 -2.87 14.76
C SER A 25 1.54 -3.64 13.47
N ILE A 26 1.83 -2.96 12.36
CA ILE A 26 2.08 -3.60 11.06
C ILE A 26 3.52 -4.13 11.00
N ASN A 27 3.68 -5.41 11.28
CA ASN A 27 5.00 -6.06 11.36
C ASN A 27 5.29 -7.04 10.21
N THR A 28 4.26 -7.42 9.44
CA THR A 28 4.41 -8.43 8.38
C THR A 28 3.75 -7.98 7.08
N VAL A 29 4.16 -8.59 5.98
CA VAL A 29 3.55 -8.33 4.67
C VAL A 29 2.06 -8.70 4.67
N SER A 30 1.67 -9.77 5.35
CA SER A 30 0.26 -10.16 5.46
C SER A 30 -0.58 -9.11 6.17
N ASP A 31 -0.03 -8.51 7.22
CA ASP A 31 -0.68 -7.44 7.97
C ASP A 31 -0.82 -6.16 7.13
N LEU A 32 0.22 -5.81 6.36
CA LEU A 32 0.17 -4.74 5.37
C LEU A 32 -0.92 -4.99 4.31
N VAL A 33 -1.03 -6.20 3.76
CA VAL A 33 -2.05 -6.55 2.77
C VAL A 33 -3.45 -6.43 3.36
N ALA A 34 -3.66 -6.92 4.59
CA ALA A 34 -4.95 -6.81 5.27
C ALA A 34 -5.34 -5.34 5.53
N HIS A 35 -4.37 -4.51 5.92
CA HIS A 35 -4.56 -3.07 6.12
C HIS A 35 -4.95 -2.35 4.81
N LEU A 36 -4.28 -2.67 3.69
CA LEU A 36 -4.57 -2.07 2.39
C LEU A 36 -5.89 -2.55 1.79
N ALA A 37 -6.31 -3.79 2.05
CA ALA A 37 -7.56 -4.34 1.54
C ALA A 37 -8.81 -3.75 2.23
N GLY A 38 -8.67 -3.19 3.42
CA GLY A 38 -9.76 -2.59 4.20
C GLY A 38 -10.01 -1.09 3.92
N ARG A 39 -9.24 -0.48 3.02
CA ARG A 39 -9.29 0.95 2.68
C ARG A 39 -9.99 1.15 1.34
#